data_AF-A0A976H7X9-F1
#
_entry.id   AF-A0A976H7X9-F1
#
_cell.length_a   1.000
_cell.length_b   1.000
_cell.length_c   1.000
_cell.angle_alpha   90.00
_cell.angle_beta   90.00
_cell.angle_gamma   90.00
#
_symmetry.space_group_name_H-M   'P 1'
#
loop_
_entity.id
_entity.type
_entity.pdbx_description
1 polymer ?
#
loop_
_entity_poly.entity_id
_entity_poly.type
_entity_poly.pdbx_seq_one_letter_code
_entity_poly.pdbx_strand_id
1 'polypeptide(L)'
;MFSTKNLSPKQLSALTAILLSVPISLGIYLLRPDWVIASVSAGVIFLGNYLLVRFVLESFIYRKIKLIYKFIYQTKASKREETYYKYILPQKGIDEVRMDVERWAEQRSAEIELLKSNEAYRKEFLQNLAHEFKTPIFAIQGYVDTLLDGAMDKAELRKRFLENTAKNVQRMVNLVQDLDEISKLESGEQPLYKEQFVVQDLIREVYDALSLKMEKRQIKASFKKGCEAPIQVFA
;
A
#
# COMPACT_ATOMS: atom_id res chain seq x y z
N MET A 1 35.13 -19.16 -0.54
CA MET A 1 33.68 -18.85 -0.58
C MET A 1 33.03 -19.85 -1.51
N PHE A 2 32.61 -21.01 -0.98
CA PHE A 2 32.05 -22.09 -1.78
C PHE A 2 30.70 -21.62 -2.35
N SER A 3 30.64 -21.47 -3.67
CA SER A 3 29.38 -21.36 -4.39
C SER A 3 28.65 -22.70 -4.21
N THR A 4 27.80 -22.79 -3.19
CA THR A 4 26.93 -23.95 -3.02
C THR A 4 25.88 -23.87 -4.11
N LYS A 5 26.17 -24.47 -5.27
CA LYS A 5 25.12 -24.83 -6.22
C LYS A 5 24.08 -25.63 -5.45
N ASN A 6 22.89 -25.06 -5.25
CA ASN A 6 21.78 -25.77 -4.63
C ASN A 6 21.46 -26.98 -5.51
N LEU A 7 21.79 -28.18 -5.02
CA LEU A 7 21.53 -29.41 -5.74
C LEU A 7 20.02 -29.64 -5.81
N SER A 8 19.51 -29.88 -7.01
CA SER A 8 18.09 -30.23 -7.18
C SER A 8 17.78 -31.54 -6.42
N PRO A 9 16.52 -31.79 -6.03
CA PRO A 9 16.13 -33.04 -5.38
C PRO A 9 16.56 -34.29 -6.15
N LYS A 10 16.57 -34.22 -7.49
CA LYS A 10 17.05 -35.28 -8.38
C LYS A 10 18.57 -35.50 -8.30
N GLN A 11 19.35 -34.42 -8.18
CA GLN A 11 20.81 -34.51 -8.03
C GLN A 11 21.19 -35.00 -6.63
N LEU A 12 20.46 -34.56 -5.60
CA LEU A 12 20.67 -35.00 -4.23
C LEU A 12 20.35 -36.49 -4.07
N SER A 13 19.23 -36.95 -4.64
CA SER A 13 18.84 -38.36 -4.61
C SER A 13 19.79 -39.25 -5.41
N ALA A 14 20.34 -38.76 -6.53
CA ALA A 14 21.36 -39.49 -7.29
C ALA A 14 22.67 -39.62 -6.48
N LEU A 15 23.13 -38.52 -5.86
CA LEU A 15 24.36 -38.53 -5.06
C LEU A 15 24.26 -39.51 -3.88
N THR A 16 23.16 -39.48 -3.12
CA THR A 16 22.98 -40.38 -1.98
C THR A 16 22.83 -41.84 -2.42
N ALA A 17 22.20 -42.09 -3.57
CA ALA A 17 22.11 -43.43 -4.15
C ALA A 17 23.47 -44.00 -4.55
N ILE A 18 24.35 -43.21 -5.17
CA ILE A 18 25.73 -43.65 -5.47
C ILE A 18 26.48 -43.93 -4.16
N LEU A 19 26.40 -43.01 -3.20
CA LEU A 19 27.16 -43.06 -1.95
C LEU A 19 26.79 -44.27 -1.07
N LEU A 20 25.54 -44.73 -1.14
CA LEU A 20 25.07 -45.93 -0.43
C LEU A 20 25.27 -47.21 -1.24
N SER A 21 25.02 -47.21 -2.54
CA SER A 21 25.08 -48.44 -3.36
C SER A 21 26.51 -48.97 -3.54
N VAL A 22 27.51 -48.09 -3.67
CA VAL A 22 28.90 -48.48 -3.94
C VAL A 22 29.55 -49.24 -2.76
N PRO A 23 29.50 -48.76 -1.51
CA PRO A 23 30.09 -49.48 -0.37
C PRO A 23 29.37 -50.79 -0.06
N ILE A 24 28.03 -50.80 -0.21
CA ILE A 24 27.24 -52.02 0.04
C ILE A 24 27.56 -53.08 -1.02
N SER A 25 27.66 -52.70 -2.29
CA SER A 25 28.08 -53.60 -3.36
C SER A 25 29.50 -54.13 -3.15
N LEU A 26 30.44 -53.28 -2.74
CA LEU A 26 31.81 -53.70 -2.43
C LEU A 26 31.86 -54.69 -1.25
N GLY A 27 31.06 -54.46 -0.21
CA GLY A 27 30.92 -55.41 0.91
C GLY A 27 30.36 -56.77 0.50
N ILE A 28 29.37 -56.80 -0.41
CA ILE A 28 28.83 -58.04 -0.97
C ILE A 28 29.91 -58.80 -1.75
N TYR A 29 30.70 -58.09 -2.56
CA TYR A 29 31.81 -58.68 -3.31
C TYR A 29 32.90 -59.28 -2.40
N LEU A 30 33.22 -58.62 -1.28
CA LEU A 30 34.20 -59.14 -0.31
C LEU A 30 33.72 -60.41 0.42
N LEU A 31 32.41 -60.56 0.64
CA LEU A 31 31.82 -61.74 1.28
C LEU A 31 31.62 -62.91 0.31
N ARG A 32 31.30 -62.61 -0.94
CA ARG A 32 31.07 -63.57 -2.03
C ARG A 32 31.70 -62.97 -3.30
N PRO A 33 32.89 -63.45 -3.74
CA PRO A 33 33.60 -62.90 -4.90
C PRO A 33 32.95 -63.32 -6.22
N ASP A 34 31.67 -62.99 -6.39
CA ASP A 34 30.87 -63.14 -7.59
C ASP A 34 30.51 -61.75 -8.10
N TRP A 35 31.12 -61.36 -9.21
CA TRP A 35 30.96 -60.04 -9.80
C TRP A 35 29.54 -59.80 -10.35
N VAL A 36 28.81 -60.86 -10.73
CA VAL A 36 27.44 -60.77 -11.24
C VAL A 36 26.50 -60.41 -10.10
N ILE A 37 26.60 -61.11 -8.97
CA ILE A 37 25.79 -60.83 -7.77
C ILE A 37 26.06 -59.43 -7.24
N ALA A 38 27.33 -59.00 -7.22
CA ALA A 38 27.70 -57.65 -6.78
C ALA A 38 27.15 -56.54 -7.69
N SER A 39 27.15 -56.74 -9.01
CA SER A 39 26.63 -55.76 -9.98
C SER A 39 25.11 -55.66 -9.96
N VAL A 40 24.41 -56.80 -9.89
CA VAL A 40 22.94 -56.83 -9.82
C VAL A 40 22.45 -56.20 -8.52
N SER A 41 23.06 -56.54 -7.38
CA SER A 41 22.70 -55.94 -6.09
C SER A 41 22.98 -54.44 -6.06
N ALA A 42 24.07 -53.96 -6.64
CA ALA A 42 24.36 -52.53 -6.79
C ALA A 42 23.24 -51.81 -7.54
N GLY A 43 22.80 -52.36 -8.68
CA GLY A 43 21.74 -51.77 -9.50
C GLY A 43 20.41 -51.69 -8.77
N VAL A 44 20.00 -52.77 -8.08
CA VAL A 44 18.75 -52.81 -7.31
C VAL A 44 18.77 -51.81 -6.15
N ILE A 45 19.87 -51.79 -5.38
CA ILE A 45 20.02 -50.87 -4.23
C ILE A 45 20.07 -49.42 -4.70
N PHE A 46 20.82 -49.14 -5.77
CA PHE A 46 20.89 -47.81 -6.36
C PHE A 46 19.50 -47.32 -6.78
N LEU A 47 18.76 -48.13 -7.54
CA LEU A 47 17.46 -47.75 -8.07
C LEU A 47 16.43 -47.57 -6.94
N GLY A 48 16.39 -48.50 -5.99
CA GLY A 48 15.51 -48.44 -4.83
C GLY A 48 15.77 -47.20 -3.97
N ASN A 49 17.03 -46.94 -3.63
CA ASN A 49 17.40 -45.76 -2.84
C ASN A 49 17.15 -44.45 -3.59
N TYR A 50 17.49 -44.39 -4.89
CA TYR A 50 17.25 -43.21 -5.71
C TYR A 50 15.76 -42.85 -5.73
N LEU A 51 14.88 -43.82 -5.97
CA LEU A 51 13.43 -43.60 -6.01
C LEU A 51 12.88 -43.21 -4.64
N LEU A 52 13.29 -43.89 -3.56
CA LEU A 52 12.85 -43.60 -2.20
C LEU A 52 13.23 -42.17 -1.79
N VAL A 53 14.50 -41.81 -1.90
CA VAL A 53 15.00 -40.49 -1.50
C VAL A 53 14.35 -39.40 -2.35
N ARG A 54 14.24 -39.62 -3.66
CA ARG A 54 13.58 -38.66 -4.55
C ARG A 54 12.12 -38.44 -4.16
N PHE A 55 11.37 -39.50 -3.91
CA PHE A 55 9.97 -39.41 -3.50
C PHE A 55 9.80 -38.65 -2.18
N VAL A 56 10.63 -38.95 -1.18
CA VAL A 56 10.60 -38.27 0.13
C VAL A 56 10.92 -36.78 -0.03
N LEU A 57 11.97 -36.43 -0.78
CA LEU A 57 12.35 -35.03 -0.99
C LEU A 57 11.30 -34.24 -1.77
N GLU A 58 10.79 -34.77 -2.89
CA GLU A 58 9.76 -34.10 -3.70
C GLU A 58 8.46 -33.91 -2.89
N SER A 59 8.02 -34.94 -2.17
CA SER A 59 6.82 -34.86 -1.31
C SER A 59 6.97 -33.85 -0.17
N PHE A 60 8.13 -33.85 0.49
CA PHE A 60 8.43 -32.90 1.56
C PHE A 60 8.47 -31.46 1.05
N ILE A 61 9.22 -31.20 -0.03
CA ILE A 61 9.36 -29.86 -0.63
C ILE A 61 8.00 -29.36 -1.11
N TYR A 62 7.25 -30.17 -1.83
CA TYR A 62 5.93 -29.78 -2.34
C TYR A 62 4.96 -29.42 -1.21
N ARG A 63 4.94 -30.20 -0.12
CA ARG A 63 4.11 -29.90 1.06
C ARG A 63 4.49 -28.56 1.70
N LYS A 64 5.78 -28.24 1.77
CA LYS A 64 6.27 -26.96 2.31
C LYS A 64 5.96 -25.78 1.40
N ILE A 65 6.14 -25.92 0.08
CA ILE A 65 5.76 -24.90 -0.91
C ILE A 65 4.27 -24.57 -0.78
N LYS A 66 3.41 -25.60 -0.77
CA LYS A 66 1.96 -25.40 -0.61
C LYS A 66 1.59 -24.60 0.64
N LEU A 67 2.32 -24.83 1.74
CA LEU A 67 2.11 -24.12 3.00
C LEU A 67 2.53 -22.65 2.92
N ILE A 68 3.65 -22.33 2.25
CA ILE A 68 4.08 -20.95 1.99
C ILE A 68 3.03 -20.19 1.17
N TYR A 69 2.57 -20.77 0.06
CA TYR A 69 1.54 -20.14 -0.79
C TYR A 69 0.22 -19.96 -0.06
N LYS A 70 -0.16 -20.90 0.83
CA LYS A 70 -1.33 -20.74 1.68
C LYS A 70 -1.24 -19.44 2.51
N PHE A 71 -0.08 -19.11 3.08
CA PHE A 71 0.08 -17.88 3.88
C PHE A 71 0.16 -16.60 3.03
N ILE A 72 0.85 -16.64 1.89
CA ILE A 72 1.02 -15.49 0.99
C ILE A 72 -0.34 -15.00 0.44
N TYR A 73 -1.23 -15.94 0.06
CA TYR A 73 -2.48 -15.60 -0.63
C TYR A 73 -3.71 -15.53 0.28
N GLN A 74 -3.62 -16.00 1.53
CA GLN A 74 -4.69 -15.83 2.51
C GLN A 74 -4.98 -14.36 2.87
N THR A 75 -4.07 -13.43 2.55
CA THR A 75 -4.20 -12.01 2.88
C THR A 75 -4.88 -11.16 1.81
N LYS A 76 -5.16 -11.69 0.60
CA LYS A 76 -5.81 -10.94 -0.51
C LYS A 76 -6.85 -11.70 -1.34
N ALA A 77 -7.09 -12.98 -1.10
CA ALA A 77 -7.82 -13.79 -2.08
C ALA A 77 -9.28 -13.36 -2.32
N SER A 78 -9.54 -12.83 -3.50
CA SER A 78 -10.83 -13.00 -4.19
C SER A 78 -11.05 -14.50 -4.45
N LYS A 79 -12.30 -15.00 -4.38
CA LYS A 79 -12.65 -16.44 -4.57
C LYS A 79 -11.96 -17.12 -5.77
N ARG A 80 -11.62 -16.35 -6.81
CA ARG A 80 -10.96 -16.80 -8.04
C ARG A 80 -9.47 -17.13 -7.84
N GLU A 81 -8.75 -16.39 -7.00
CA GLU A 81 -7.34 -16.64 -6.69
C GLU A 81 -7.18 -17.86 -5.78
N GLU A 82 -8.06 -18.01 -4.79
CA GLU A 82 -8.10 -19.21 -3.93
C GLU A 82 -8.22 -20.51 -4.74
N THR A 83 -9.04 -20.47 -5.81
CA THR A 83 -9.23 -21.60 -6.73
C THR A 83 -7.95 -21.91 -7.53
N TYR A 84 -7.22 -20.90 -7.99
CA TYR A 84 -5.95 -21.07 -8.69
C TYR A 84 -4.88 -21.72 -7.80
N TYR A 85 -4.69 -21.26 -6.57
CA TYR A 85 -3.69 -21.86 -5.65
C TYR A 85 -4.10 -23.24 -5.12
N LYS A 86 -5.40 -23.52 -5.02
CA LYS A 86 -5.92 -24.82 -4.57
C LYS A 86 -5.76 -25.92 -5.62
N TYR A 87 -5.83 -25.59 -6.91
CA TYR A 87 -5.90 -26.60 -7.99
C TYR A 87 -4.81 -26.47 -9.08
N ILE A 88 -4.15 -25.32 -9.22
CA ILE A 88 -3.23 -25.00 -10.34
C ILE A 88 -1.93 -24.39 -9.81
N LEU A 89 -1.30 -25.03 -8.83
CA LEU A 89 0.10 -24.71 -8.52
C LEU A 89 0.99 -25.51 -9.49
N PRO A 90 1.67 -24.88 -10.47
CA PRO A 90 2.72 -25.57 -11.21
C PRO A 90 3.77 -26.08 -10.22
N GLN A 91 4.45 -27.20 -10.52
CA GLN A 91 5.57 -27.66 -9.71
C GLN A 91 6.74 -26.68 -9.84
N LYS A 92 6.66 -25.57 -9.11
CA LYS A 92 7.69 -24.54 -9.07
C LYS A 92 8.91 -25.05 -8.31
N GLY A 93 10.09 -24.76 -8.83
CA GLY A 93 11.33 -24.96 -8.11
C GLY A 93 11.44 -24.04 -6.90
N ILE A 94 12.28 -24.41 -5.93
CA ILE A 94 12.49 -23.60 -4.71
C ILE A 94 12.97 -22.17 -5.03
N ASP A 95 13.73 -21.98 -6.10
CA ASP A 95 14.22 -20.67 -6.53
C ASP A 95 13.10 -19.76 -7.04
N GLU A 96 12.12 -20.31 -7.75
CA GLU A 96 10.93 -19.56 -8.19
C GLU A 96 10.06 -19.18 -6.99
N VAL A 97 9.90 -20.07 -6.03
CA VAL A 97 9.16 -19.79 -4.79
C VAL A 97 9.86 -18.69 -4.00
N ARG A 98 11.20 -18.71 -3.91
CA ARG A 98 11.98 -17.62 -3.30
C ARG A 98 11.69 -16.29 -4.00
N MET A 99 11.75 -16.24 -5.33
CA MET A 99 11.48 -15.00 -6.08
C MET A 99 10.04 -14.49 -5.89
N ASP A 100 9.06 -15.40 -5.79
CA ASP A 100 7.67 -15.03 -5.52
C ASP A 100 7.51 -14.48 -4.09
N VAL A 101 8.20 -15.06 -3.10
CA VAL A 101 8.22 -14.57 -1.71
C VAL A 101 8.88 -13.19 -1.61
N GLU A 102 10.01 -13.00 -2.29
CA GLU A 102 10.72 -11.70 -2.34
C GLU A 102 9.82 -10.62 -2.93
N ARG A 103 9.19 -10.88 -4.08
CA ARG A 103 8.24 -9.94 -4.71
C ARG A 103 7.03 -9.65 -3.81
N TRP A 104 6.48 -10.67 -3.16
CA TRP A 104 5.38 -10.47 -2.21
C TRP A 104 5.81 -9.59 -1.03
N ALA A 105 7.02 -9.81 -0.48
CA ALA A 105 7.54 -9.03 0.62
C ALA A 105 7.77 -7.56 0.24
N GLU A 106 8.34 -7.29 -0.94
CA GLU A 106 8.51 -5.94 -1.48
C GLU A 106 7.17 -5.23 -1.67
N GLN A 107 6.21 -5.88 -2.33
CA GLN A 107 4.86 -5.32 -2.52
C GLN A 107 4.18 -5.04 -1.18
N ARG A 108 4.32 -5.95 -0.21
CA ARG A 108 3.67 -5.78 1.09
C ARG A 108 4.34 -4.69 1.92
N SER A 109 5.66 -4.53 1.83
CA SER A 109 6.38 -3.44 2.47
C SER A 109 5.92 -2.08 1.91
N ALA A 110 5.84 -1.96 0.58
CA ALA A 110 5.37 -0.75 -0.08
C ALA A 110 3.91 -0.41 0.30
N GLU A 111 3.04 -1.42 0.39
CA GLU A 111 1.65 -1.22 0.82
C GLU A 111 1.56 -0.78 2.29
N ILE A 112 2.37 -1.35 3.18
CA ILE A 112 2.45 -0.93 4.59
C ILE A 112 2.97 0.50 4.70
N GLU A 113 3.97 0.87 3.92
CA GLU A 113 4.54 2.23 3.91
C GLU A 113 3.51 3.25 3.43
N LEU A 114 2.75 2.94 2.36
CA LEU A 114 1.63 3.76 1.90
C LEU A 114 0.56 3.92 2.99
N LEU A 115 0.16 2.82 3.64
CA LEU A 115 -0.84 2.87 4.72
C LEU A 115 -0.36 3.72 5.91
N LYS A 116 0.91 3.58 6.30
CA LYS A 116 1.51 4.40 7.35
C LYS A 116 1.58 5.88 6.97
N SER A 117 1.91 6.18 5.71
CA SER A 117 1.92 7.55 5.20
C SER A 117 0.51 8.16 5.24
N ASN A 118 -0.51 7.41 4.80
CA ASN A 118 -1.91 7.84 4.88
C ASN A 118 -2.38 8.04 6.33
N GLU A 119 -1.99 7.16 7.25
CA GLU A 119 -2.30 7.30 8.67
C GLU A 119 -1.62 8.54 9.28
N ALA A 120 -0.35 8.77 8.97
CA ALA A 120 0.38 9.95 9.41
C ALA A 120 -0.27 11.24 8.88
N TYR A 121 -0.62 11.26 7.59
CA TYR A 121 -1.35 12.37 6.97
C TYR A 121 -2.69 12.65 7.68
N ARG A 122 -3.50 11.61 7.92
CA ARG A 122 -4.77 11.74 8.65
C ARG A 122 -4.57 12.30 10.06
N LYS A 123 -3.53 11.84 10.77
CA LYS A 123 -3.22 12.32 12.12
C LYS A 123 -2.81 13.79 12.11
N GLU A 124 -1.93 14.18 11.19
CA GLU A 124 -1.50 15.57 11.03
C GLU A 124 -2.67 16.47 10.65
N PHE A 125 -3.52 16.04 9.72
CA PHE A 125 -4.73 16.76 9.32
C PHE A 125 -5.67 17.00 10.50
N LEU A 126 -5.99 15.96 11.27
CA LEU A 126 -6.85 16.08 12.46
C LEU A 126 -6.24 16.99 13.53
N GLN A 127 -4.92 16.93 13.72
CA GLN A 127 -4.22 17.82 14.64
C GLN A 127 -4.32 19.28 14.17
N ASN A 128 -4.09 19.55 12.89
CA ASN A 128 -4.20 20.88 12.31
C ASN A 128 -5.62 21.43 12.42
N LEU A 129 -6.63 20.62 12.12
CA LEU A 129 -8.03 20.99 12.34
C LEU A 129 -8.28 21.35 13.81
N ALA A 130 -7.88 20.50 14.75
CA ALA A 130 -8.08 20.76 16.17
C ALA A 130 -7.45 22.10 16.59
N HIS A 131 -6.25 22.43 16.09
CA HIS A 131 -5.62 23.73 16.35
C HIS A 131 -6.38 24.92 15.74
N GLU A 132 -6.85 24.79 14.50
CA GLU A 132 -7.62 25.81 13.80
C GLU A 132 -8.98 26.06 14.44
N PHE A 133 -9.62 25.03 15.03
CA PHE A 133 -10.85 25.18 15.82
C PHE A 133 -10.59 25.75 17.22
N LYS A 134 -9.48 25.36 17.87
CA LYS A 134 -9.15 25.79 19.23
C LYS A 134 -9.11 27.32 19.35
N THR A 135 -8.47 27.98 18.39
CA THR A 135 -8.26 29.43 18.40
C THR A 135 -9.57 30.24 18.42
N PRO A 136 -10.51 30.08 17.46
CA PRO A 136 -11.78 30.80 17.49
C PRO A 136 -12.65 30.41 18.69
N ILE A 137 -12.62 29.15 19.14
CA ILE A 137 -13.38 28.72 20.33
C ILE A 137 -12.93 29.48 21.58
N PHE A 138 -11.62 29.50 21.87
CA PHE A 138 -11.11 30.23 23.03
C PHE A 138 -11.28 31.74 22.92
N ALA A 139 -11.20 32.30 21.71
CA ALA A 139 -11.48 33.72 21.48
C ALA A 139 -12.96 34.06 21.77
N ILE A 140 -13.90 33.25 21.26
CA ILE A 140 -15.33 33.40 21.54
C ILE A 140 -15.59 33.31 23.04
N GLN A 141 -15.04 32.29 23.70
CA GLN A 141 -15.18 32.10 25.14
C GLN A 141 -14.68 33.34 25.90
N GLY A 142 -13.45 33.81 25.61
CA GLY A 142 -12.90 34.98 26.28
C GLY A 142 -13.71 36.26 26.06
N TYR A 143 -14.26 36.47 24.86
CA TYR A 143 -15.15 37.62 24.61
C TYR A 143 -16.47 37.50 25.37
N VAL A 144 -17.07 36.32 25.41
CA VAL A 144 -18.31 36.07 26.16
C VAL A 144 -18.08 36.24 27.66
N ASP A 145 -17.02 35.66 28.22
CA ASP A 145 -16.68 35.80 29.63
C ASP A 145 -16.45 37.27 30.01
N THR A 146 -15.70 38.02 29.19
CA THR A 146 -15.46 39.45 29.46
C THR A 146 -16.75 40.28 29.37
N LEU A 147 -17.66 39.93 28.46
CA LEU A 147 -18.99 40.56 28.39
C LEU A 147 -19.77 40.31 29.68
N LEU A 148 -19.79 39.08 30.18
CA LEU A 148 -20.46 38.69 31.42
C LEU A 148 -19.84 39.36 32.66
N ASP A 149 -18.52 39.57 32.68
CA ASP A 149 -17.77 40.24 33.76
C ASP A 149 -17.89 41.79 33.75
N GLY A 150 -18.94 42.33 33.14
CA GLY A 150 -19.28 43.76 33.18
C GLY A 150 -18.85 44.58 31.97
N ALA A 151 -18.24 43.99 30.93
CA ALA A 151 -18.04 44.72 29.68
C ALA A 151 -19.36 44.97 28.92
N MET A 152 -20.44 44.27 29.27
CA MET A 152 -21.80 44.53 28.79
C MET A 152 -22.27 45.96 29.06
N ASP A 153 -21.84 46.60 30.14
CA ASP A 153 -22.28 47.96 30.51
C ASP A 153 -21.61 49.05 29.66
N LYS A 154 -20.50 48.73 29.01
CA LYS A 154 -19.73 49.65 28.17
C LYS A 154 -20.10 49.47 26.71
N ALA A 155 -20.92 50.39 26.17
CA ALA A 155 -21.50 50.26 24.83
C ALA A 155 -20.49 49.97 23.70
N GLU A 156 -19.33 50.62 23.73
CA GLU A 156 -18.27 50.43 22.73
C GLU A 156 -17.62 49.04 22.82
N LEU A 157 -17.30 48.59 24.05
CA LEU A 157 -16.73 47.24 24.27
C LEU A 157 -17.75 46.15 23.94
N ARG A 158 -19.00 46.34 24.34
CA ARG A 158 -20.10 45.41 24.05
C ARG A 158 -20.21 45.16 22.55
N LYS A 159 -20.28 46.23 21.75
CA LYS A 159 -20.36 46.13 20.29
C LYS A 159 -19.13 45.43 19.71
N ARG A 160 -17.93 45.86 20.12
CA ARG A 160 -16.67 45.29 19.61
C ARG A 160 -16.52 43.79 19.91
N PHE A 161 -16.86 43.35 21.13
CA PHE A 161 -16.77 41.95 21.50
C PHE A 161 -17.83 41.09 20.80
N LEU A 162 -19.07 41.57 20.65
CA LEU A 162 -20.09 40.88 19.86
C LEU A 162 -19.67 40.74 18.39
N GLU A 163 -19.10 41.80 17.77
CA GLU A 163 -18.58 41.74 16.41
C GLU A 163 -17.42 40.75 16.27
N ASN A 164 -16.50 40.72 17.24
CA ASN A 164 -15.39 39.75 17.22
C ASN A 164 -15.88 38.32 17.43
N THR A 165 -16.88 38.10 18.30
CA THR A 165 -17.53 36.80 18.48
C THR A 165 -18.16 36.35 17.16
N ALA A 166 -18.96 37.21 16.52
CA ALA A 166 -19.59 36.89 15.23
C ALA A 166 -18.55 36.54 14.14
N LYS A 167 -17.43 37.29 14.07
CA LYS A 167 -16.33 36.97 13.14
C LYS A 167 -15.71 35.60 13.40
N ASN A 168 -15.49 35.22 14.66
CA ASN A 168 -14.93 33.91 15.00
C ASN A 168 -15.92 32.77 14.75
N VAL A 169 -17.23 32.98 14.98
CA VAL A 169 -18.27 32.02 14.59
C VAL A 169 -18.26 31.82 13.08
N GLN A 170 -18.19 32.89 12.29
CA GLN A 170 -18.11 32.78 10.83
C GLN A 170 -16.86 32.02 10.38
N ARG A 171 -15.71 32.22 11.05
CA ARG A 171 -14.50 31.42 10.79
C ARG A 171 -14.74 29.94 11.05
N MET A 172 -15.41 29.57 12.14
CA MET A 172 -15.74 28.17 12.44
C MET A 172 -16.68 27.57 11.39
N VAL A 173 -17.68 28.32 10.92
CA VAL A 173 -18.58 27.88 9.85
C VAL A 173 -17.79 27.55 8.59
N ASN A 174 -16.86 28.43 8.19
CA ASN A 174 -16.02 28.18 7.02
C ASN A 174 -15.15 26.92 7.20
N LEU A 175 -14.55 26.71 8.38
CA LEU A 175 -13.76 25.49 8.65
C LEU A 175 -14.60 24.21 8.56
N VAL A 176 -15.87 24.25 8.98
CA VAL A 176 -16.79 23.11 8.84
C VAL A 176 -17.16 22.87 7.37
N GLN A 177 -17.39 23.94 6.60
CA GLN A 177 -17.65 23.86 5.16
C GLN A 177 -16.47 23.21 4.43
N ASP A 178 -15.25 23.64 4.72
CA ASP A 178 -14.03 23.08 4.13
C ASP A 178 -13.90 21.58 4.45
N LEU A 179 -14.26 21.16 5.66
CA LEU A 179 -14.25 19.74 6.06
C LEU A 179 -15.30 18.91 5.30
N ASP A 180 -16.49 19.46 5.10
CA ASP A 180 -17.56 18.81 4.33
C ASP A 180 -17.16 18.62 2.85
N GLU A 181 -16.54 19.62 2.25
CA GLU A 181 -15.99 19.54 0.88
C GLU A 181 -14.91 18.46 0.77
N ILE A 182 -13.96 18.41 1.72
CA ILE A 182 -12.93 17.36 1.74
C ILE A 182 -13.56 15.97 1.90
N SER A 183 -14.56 15.82 2.77
CA SER A 183 -15.25 14.54 2.98
C SER A 183 -15.97 14.05 1.71
N LYS A 184 -16.57 14.96 0.95
CA LYS A 184 -17.22 14.63 -0.33
C LYS A 184 -16.21 14.19 -1.39
N LEU A 185 -15.04 14.81 -1.42
CA LEU A 185 -13.96 14.42 -2.33
C LEU A 185 -13.38 13.04 -1.97
N GLU A 186 -13.14 12.76 -0.69
CA GLU A 186 -12.59 11.49 -0.21
C GLU A 186 -13.57 10.31 -0.32
N SER A 187 -14.87 10.55 -0.16
CA SER A 187 -15.90 9.50 -0.31
C SER A 187 -16.12 9.06 -1.75
N GLY A 188 -15.59 9.81 -2.72
CA GLY A 188 -15.83 9.56 -4.15
C GLY A 188 -17.27 9.82 -4.58
N GLU A 189 -18.07 10.49 -3.74
CA GLU A 189 -19.48 10.82 -4.01
C GLU A 189 -19.63 11.93 -5.06
N GLN A 190 -18.53 12.57 -5.47
CA GLN A 190 -18.51 13.64 -6.45
C GLN A 190 -17.92 13.16 -7.79
N PRO A 191 -18.74 12.64 -8.72
CA PRO A 191 -18.28 12.25 -10.04
C PRO A 191 -17.75 13.47 -10.82
N LEU A 192 -16.56 13.35 -11.37
CA LEU A 192 -15.96 14.37 -12.24
C LEU A 192 -16.58 14.26 -13.64
N TYR A 193 -17.40 15.26 -14.02
CA TYR A 193 -17.97 15.36 -15.36
C TYR A 193 -17.08 16.25 -16.22
N LYS A 194 -16.43 15.63 -17.21
CA LYS A 194 -15.55 16.34 -18.12
C LYS A 194 -16.31 16.94 -19.28
N GLU A 195 -16.02 18.19 -19.61
CA GLU A 195 -16.68 18.88 -20.73
C GLU A 195 -15.70 19.74 -21.55
N GLN A 196 -16.12 20.09 -22.77
CA GLN A 196 -15.37 21.04 -23.59
C GLN A 196 -15.81 22.47 -23.26
N PHE A 197 -14.86 23.31 -22.86
CA PHE A 197 -15.13 24.72 -22.56
C PHE A 197 -13.98 25.62 -23.01
N VAL A 198 -14.25 26.92 -23.09
CA VAL A 198 -13.25 27.95 -23.38
C VAL A 198 -12.62 28.39 -22.05
N VAL A 199 -11.33 28.12 -21.87
CA VAL A 199 -10.66 28.36 -20.57
C VAL A 199 -10.65 29.84 -20.20
N GLN A 200 -10.62 30.75 -21.19
CA GLN A 200 -10.65 32.20 -20.97
C GLN A 200 -11.94 32.68 -20.33
N ASP A 201 -13.06 32.02 -20.60
CA ASP A 201 -14.36 32.39 -20.04
C ASP A 201 -14.40 32.03 -18.56
N LEU A 202 -13.93 30.83 -18.20
CA LEU A 202 -13.74 30.43 -16.80
C LEU A 202 -12.79 31.37 -16.04
N ILE A 203 -11.65 31.74 -16.65
CA ILE A 203 -10.71 32.65 -16.00
C ILE A 203 -11.34 34.04 -15.79
N ARG A 204 -12.14 34.54 -16.74
CA ARG A 204 -12.89 35.80 -16.57
C ARG A 204 -13.92 35.73 -15.46
N GLU A 205 -14.70 34.66 -15.41
CA GLU A 205 -15.67 34.44 -14.34
C GLU A 205 -15.00 34.48 -12.96
N VAL A 206 -13.87 33.78 -12.81
CA VAL A 206 -13.08 33.79 -11.57
C VAL A 206 -12.50 35.19 -11.28
N TYR A 207 -11.99 35.89 -12.30
CA TYR A 207 -11.48 37.25 -12.15
C TYR A 207 -12.55 38.20 -11.62
N ASP A 208 -13.75 38.15 -12.21
CA ASP A 208 -14.88 38.99 -11.84
C ASP A 208 -15.37 38.65 -10.43
N ALA A 209 -15.46 37.36 -10.09
CA ALA A 209 -15.82 36.89 -8.74
C ALA A 209 -14.84 37.39 -7.66
N LEU A 210 -13.57 37.59 -8.02
CA LEU A 210 -12.53 38.06 -7.11
C LEU A 210 -12.33 39.58 -7.12
N SER A 211 -12.87 40.30 -8.10
CA SER A 211 -12.65 41.74 -8.32
C SER A 211 -12.83 42.60 -7.06
N LEU A 212 -13.96 42.46 -6.37
CA LEU A 212 -14.27 43.19 -5.13
C LEU A 212 -13.30 42.87 -3.99
N LYS A 213 -12.82 41.63 -3.89
CA LYS A 213 -11.82 41.24 -2.88
C LYS A 213 -10.44 41.81 -3.23
N MET A 214 -10.08 41.83 -4.52
CA MET A 214 -8.81 42.37 -5.01
C MET A 214 -8.73 43.89 -4.76
N GLU A 215 -9.80 44.63 -5.04
CA GLU A 215 -9.87 46.07 -4.82
C GLU A 215 -9.72 46.43 -3.33
N LYS A 216 -10.46 45.74 -2.44
CA LYS A 216 -10.34 45.92 -0.98
C LYS A 216 -8.93 45.68 -0.45
N ARG A 217 -8.16 44.81 -1.12
CA ARG A 217 -6.79 44.45 -0.74
C ARG A 217 -5.70 45.17 -1.56
N GLN A 218 -6.08 46.10 -2.44
CA GLN A 218 -5.15 46.83 -3.33
C GLN A 218 -4.30 45.90 -4.21
N ILE A 219 -4.86 44.76 -4.62
CA ILE A 219 -4.21 43.79 -5.51
C ILE A 219 -4.59 44.12 -6.96
N LYS A 220 -3.60 44.25 -7.84
CA LYS A 220 -3.81 44.41 -9.28
C LYS A 220 -3.62 43.07 -9.97
N ALA A 221 -4.64 42.64 -10.72
CA ALA A 221 -4.57 41.48 -11.61
C ALA A 221 -4.95 41.91 -13.03
N SER A 222 -4.32 41.32 -14.03
CA SER A 222 -4.55 41.64 -15.45
C SER A 222 -4.32 40.43 -16.32
N PHE A 223 -5.05 40.34 -17.42
CA PHE A 223 -4.81 39.32 -18.45
C PHE A 223 -3.55 39.67 -19.24
N LYS A 224 -2.67 38.68 -19.42
CA LYS A 224 -1.44 38.85 -20.20
C LYS A 224 -1.80 39.05 -21.68
N LYS A 225 -1.16 40.02 -22.33
CA LYS A 225 -1.29 40.23 -23.78
C LYS A 225 -0.90 38.97 -24.56
N GLY A 226 -1.69 38.63 -25.58
CA GLY A 226 -1.53 37.42 -26.39
C GLY A 226 -2.32 36.20 -25.89
N CYS A 227 -3.09 36.34 -24.80
CA CYS A 227 -3.96 35.30 -24.27
C CYS A 227 -5.45 35.54 -24.58
N GLU A 228 -5.77 36.45 -25.51
CA GLU A 228 -7.14 36.87 -25.81
C GLU A 228 -7.89 35.89 -26.73
N ALA A 229 -7.17 35.08 -27.50
CA ALA A 229 -7.77 34.09 -28.39
C ALA A 229 -8.41 32.94 -27.59
N PRO A 230 -9.62 32.48 -27.93
CA PRO A 230 -10.28 31.38 -27.22
C PRO A 230 -9.49 30.08 -27.39
N ILE A 231 -9.17 29.43 -26.27
CA ILE A 231 -8.52 28.12 -26.21
C ILE A 231 -9.53 27.14 -25.64
N GLN A 232 -9.93 26.19 -26.47
CA GLN A 232 -10.85 25.14 -26.08
C GLN A 232 -10.09 24.00 -25.41
N VAL A 233 -10.56 23.59 -24.25
CA VAL A 233 -9.96 22.52 -23.45
C VAL A 233 -11.03 21.47 -23.12
N PHE A 234 -10.59 20.23 -22.94
CA PHE A 234 -11.42 19.15 -22.41
C PHE A 234 -10.82 18.73 -21.08
N ALA A 235 -11.53 19.02 -19.98
CA ALA A 235 -11.06 18.73 -18.63
C ALA A 235 -12.19 18.16 -17.78
#